data_AF-A0A959QCB7-F1
#
_entry.id   AF-A0A959QCB7-F1
#
_cell.length_a   1.000
_cell.length_b   1.000
_cell.length_c   1.000
_cell.angle_alpha   90.00
_cell.angle_beta   90.00
_cell.angle_gamma   90.00
#
_symmetry.space_group_name_H-M   'P 1'
#
loop_
_entity.id
_entity.type
_entity.pdbx_description
1 polymer ?
#
loop_
_entity_poly.entity_id
_entity_poly.type
_entity_poly.pdbx_seq_one_letter_code
_entity_poly.pdbx_strand_id
1 'polypeptide(L)'
;QGFLARRDLAPPYRLDNLTADIEWVIRILQRSRGNVHTQLILAEYLQGGLSKKKHRQFMRDRYAVLRKYYGFLPNLLNHLLIVGRAAWWRIVRMGKDRY
;
A
#
# COMPACT_ATOMS: atom_id res chain seq x y z
N GLN A 1 -1.71 -8.94 -2.89
CA GLN A 1 -0.62 -8.65 -3.84
C GLN A 1 0.50 -9.65 -3.56
N GLY A 2 1.12 -10.21 -4.59
CA GLY A 2 2.35 -10.99 -4.45
C GLY A 2 3.57 -10.15 -4.87
N PHE A 3 4.71 -10.39 -4.23
CA PHE A 3 5.97 -9.72 -4.52
C PHE A 3 7.11 -10.70 -4.29
N LEU A 4 7.99 -10.84 -5.28
CA LEU A 4 9.15 -11.72 -5.20
C LEU A 4 10.41 -10.86 -5.14
N ALA A 5 11.16 -10.98 -4.04
CA ALA A 5 12.39 -10.23 -3.82
C ALA A 5 13.62 -11.09 -4.08
N ARG A 6 14.66 -10.49 -4.66
CA ARG A 6 16.00 -11.10 -4.68
C ARG A 6 16.53 -11.18 -3.24
N ARG A 7 17.02 -12.35 -2.83
CA ARG A 7 17.35 -12.66 -1.43
C ARG A 7 18.39 -11.72 -0.81
N ASP A 8 19.40 -11.33 -1.58
CA ASP A 8 20.46 -10.39 -1.18
C ASP A 8 19.94 -8.96 -0.95
N LEU A 9 18.84 -8.57 -1.59
CA LEU A 9 18.21 -7.27 -1.42
C LEU A 9 17.20 -7.25 -0.26
N ALA A 10 16.70 -8.42 0.15
CA ALA A 10 15.67 -8.60 1.16
C ALA A 10 16.22 -8.38 2.58
N PRO A 11 15.92 -7.25 3.24
CA PRO A 11 16.36 -7.05 4.62
C PRO A 11 15.51 -7.86 5.61
N PRO A 12 15.90 -7.94 6.90
CA PRO A 12 15.00 -8.41 7.94
C PRO A 12 13.72 -7.59 8.01
N TYR A 13 12.63 -8.27 8.34
CA TYR A 13 11.30 -7.69 8.45
C TYR A 13 11.07 -7.13 9.86
N ARG A 14 10.35 -6.02 9.98
CA ARG A 14 9.94 -5.49 11.28
C ARG A 14 8.66 -6.19 11.74
N LEU A 15 8.61 -6.62 12.99
CA LEU A 15 7.45 -7.37 13.53
C LEU A 15 6.55 -6.50 14.42
N ASP A 16 6.90 -5.22 14.57
CA ASP A 16 6.28 -4.29 15.53
C ASP A 16 5.10 -3.50 14.95
N ASN A 17 4.70 -3.72 13.69
CA ASN A 17 3.62 -2.98 13.06
C ASN A 17 2.88 -3.79 11.99
N LEU A 18 1.66 -3.35 11.66
CA LEU A 18 0.77 -4.05 10.73
C LEU A 18 1.07 -3.75 9.24
N THR A 19 2.07 -2.91 8.95
CA THR A 19 2.41 -2.44 7.60
C THR A 19 3.86 -2.69 7.24
N ALA A 20 4.47 -3.68 7.89
CA ALA A 20 5.88 -3.98 7.72
C ALA A 20 6.17 -4.50 6.30
N ASP A 21 5.15 -4.99 5.58
CA ASP A 21 5.22 -5.41 4.17
C ASP A 21 5.52 -4.21 3.29
N ILE A 22 4.77 -3.13 3.49
CA ILE A 22 4.92 -1.89 2.73
C ILE A 22 6.32 -1.33 2.91
N GLU A 23 6.79 -1.20 4.16
CA GLU A 23 8.14 -0.69 4.43
C GLU A 23 9.22 -1.60 3.83
N TRP A 24 9.05 -2.93 3.95
CA TRP A 24 10.00 -3.90 3.41
C TRP A 24 10.10 -3.85 1.88
N VAL A 25 8.96 -3.78 1.18
CA VAL A 25 8.91 -3.65 -0.27
C VAL A 25 9.57 -2.34 -0.73
N ILE A 26 9.27 -1.21 -0.09
CA ILE A 26 9.90 0.08 -0.44
C ILE A 26 11.43 -0.01 -0.32
N ARG A 27 11.94 -0.59 0.76
CA ARG A 27 13.40 -0.73 0.98
C ARG A 27 14.07 -1.59 -0.08
N ILE A 28 13.39 -2.65 -0.55
CA ILE A 28 13.90 -3.52 -1.61
C ILE A 28 13.88 -2.76 -2.94
N LEU A 29 12.77 -2.09 -3.27
CA LEU A 29 12.64 -1.34 -4.52
C LEU A 29 13.65 -0.19 -4.62
N GLN A 30 13.97 0.49 -3.51
CA GLN A 30 15.01 1.52 -3.47
C GLN A 30 16.42 0.99 -3.79
N ARG A 31 16.68 -0.30 -3.54
CA ARG A 31 17.98 -0.95 -3.80
C ARG A 31 18.00 -1.73 -5.12
N SER A 32 16.82 -1.98 -5.69
CA SER A 32 16.67 -2.74 -6.93
C SER A 32 17.15 -1.93 -8.13
N ARG A 33 17.86 -2.58 -9.05
CA ARG A 33 18.32 -1.99 -10.31
C ARG A 33 17.35 -2.23 -11.47
N GLY A 34 16.38 -3.11 -11.29
CA GLY A 34 15.42 -3.49 -12.32
C GLY A 34 14.24 -4.22 -11.71
N ASN A 35 13.03 -3.81 -12.08
CA ASN A 35 11.79 -4.40 -11.59
C ASN A 35 10.97 -4.82 -12.81
N VAL A 36 10.36 -6.01 -12.74
CA VAL A 36 9.50 -6.54 -13.81
C VAL A 36 8.14 -6.90 -13.24
N HIS A 37 7.08 -6.59 -13.98
CA HIS A 37 5.76 -7.11 -13.67
C HIS A 37 5.63 -8.52 -14.26
N THR A 38 5.52 -9.52 -13.38
CA THR A 38 5.59 -10.93 -13.79
C THR A 38 4.40 -11.37 -14.64
N GLN A 39 3.25 -10.67 -14.57
CA GLN A 39 1.97 -11.12 -15.17
C GLN A 39 1.47 -12.47 -14.64
N LEU A 40 2.06 -12.98 -13.55
CA LEU A 40 1.71 -14.27 -12.95
C LEU A 40 0.96 -14.07 -11.64
N ILE A 41 0.09 -15.03 -11.31
CA ILE A 41 -0.53 -15.12 -9.99
C ILE A 41 0.51 -15.70 -9.03
N LEU A 42 1.08 -14.84 -8.19
CA LEU A 42 2.12 -15.24 -7.22
C LEU A 42 1.54 -15.69 -5.88
N ALA A 43 0.36 -15.19 -5.50
CA ALA A 43 -0.26 -15.47 -4.22
C ALA A 43 -1.76 -15.15 -4.25
N GLU A 44 -2.55 -15.95 -3.52
CA GLU A 44 -3.97 -15.69 -3.28
C GLU A 44 -4.16 -14.83 -2.03
N TYR A 45 -5.14 -13.92 -2.07
CA TYR A 45 -5.43 -13.03 -0.95
C TYR A 45 -6.53 -13.62 -0.06
N LEU A 46 -6.20 -13.84 1.22
CA LEU A 46 -7.19 -14.24 2.21
C LEU A 46 -7.99 -13.04 2.73
N GLN A 47 -9.32 -13.12 2.58
CA GLN A 47 -10.22 -12.11 3.13
C GLN A 47 -10.40 -12.30 4.64
N GLY A 48 -10.53 -11.19 5.39
CA GLY A 48 -10.87 -11.25 6.83
C GLY A 48 -9.68 -11.26 7.80
N GLY A 49 -8.47 -10.98 7.33
CA GLY A 49 -7.26 -10.96 8.16
C GLY A 49 -7.17 -9.83 9.20
N LEU A 50 -6.06 -9.82 9.95
CA LEU A 50 -5.79 -8.90 11.05
C LEU A 50 -5.90 -7.41 10.66
N SER A 51 -5.47 -7.05 9.45
CA SER A 51 -5.56 -5.68 8.93
C SER A 51 -7.00 -5.21 8.73
N LYS A 52 -7.96 -6.13 8.51
CA LYS A 52 -9.39 -5.80 8.47
C LYS A 52 -9.94 -5.56 9.88
N LYS A 53 -9.52 -6.38 10.85
CA LYS A 53 -9.92 -6.22 12.27
C LYS A 53 -9.35 -4.94 12.90
N LYS A 54 -8.11 -4.57 12.55
CA LYS A 54 -7.40 -3.39 13.07
C LYS A 54 -7.25 -2.29 12.00
N HIS A 55 -8.28 -2.09 11.19
CA HIS A 55 -8.23 -1.22 10.00
C HIS A 55 -7.71 0.20 10.28
N ARG A 56 -8.18 0.84 11.35
CA ARG A 56 -7.74 2.20 11.71
C ARG A 56 -6.25 2.28 12.04
N GLN A 57 -5.73 1.29 12.77
CA GLN A 57 -4.31 1.22 13.12
C GLN A 57 -3.46 1.02 11.87
N PHE A 58 -3.84 0.03 11.04
CA PHE A 58 -3.17 -0.24 9.78
C PHE A 58 -3.08 1.00 8.87
N MET A 59 -4.16 1.79 8.78
CA MET A 59 -4.15 3.01 7.96
C MET A 59 -3.23 4.11 8.52
N ARG A 60 -3.15 4.26 9.84
CA ARG A 60 -2.22 5.20 10.48
C ARG A 60 -0.76 4.78 10.26
N ASP A 61 -0.46 3.49 10.45
CA ASP A 61 0.88 2.95 10.23
C ASP A 61 1.30 3.13 8.77
N ARG A 62 0.39 2.87 7.83
CA ARG A 62 0.62 3.04 6.39
C ARG A 62 0.93 4.50 6.06
N TYR A 63 0.16 5.45 6.60
CA TYR A 63 0.44 6.87 6.41
C TYR A 63 1.82 7.26 6.95
N ALA A 64 2.19 6.76 8.13
CA ALA A 64 3.48 7.05 8.76
C ALA A 64 4.66 6.50 7.91
N VAL A 65 4.55 5.27 7.41
CA VAL A 65 5.55 4.67 6.50
C VAL A 65 5.65 5.50 5.22
N LEU A 66 4.55 5.82 4.56
CA LEU A 66 4.58 6.59 3.32
C LEU A 66 5.16 7.99 3.53
N ARG A 67 4.78 8.68 4.61
CA ARG A 67 5.37 9.98 5.01
C ARG A 67 6.88 9.87 5.22
N LYS A 68 7.36 8.79 5.85
CA LYS A 68 8.78 8.56 6.12
C LYS A 68 9.60 8.43 4.83
N TYR A 69 9.07 7.72 3.83
CA TYR A 69 9.83 7.40 2.60
C TYR A 69 9.61 8.40 1.46
N TYR A 70 8.43 9.02 1.36
CA TYR A 70 8.06 9.93 0.27
C TYR A 70 7.95 11.40 0.73
N GLY A 71 8.13 11.68 2.02
CA GLY A 71 8.03 13.01 2.59
C GLY A 71 6.59 13.41 2.94
N PHE A 72 6.46 14.45 3.77
CA PHE A 72 5.15 14.91 4.26
C PHE A 72 4.29 15.56 3.18
N LEU A 73 4.82 16.54 2.46
CA LEU A 73 4.05 17.29 1.46
C LEU A 73 3.55 16.39 0.31
N PRO A 74 4.40 15.56 -0.34
CA PRO A 74 3.93 14.67 -1.39
C PRO A 74 2.90 13.67 -0.88
N ASN A 75 3.11 13.12 0.33
CA ASN A 75 2.17 12.19 0.93
C ASN A 75 0.81 12.85 1.21
N LEU A 76 0.80 14.07 1.77
CA LEU A 76 -0.43 14.81 2.05
C LEU A 76 -1.21 15.12 0.76
N LEU A 77 -0.55 15.67 -0.27
CA LEU A 77 -1.19 16.01 -1.54
C LEU A 77 -1.80 14.78 -2.21
N ASN A 78 -1.09 13.66 -2.24
CA ASN A 78 -1.63 12.41 -2.80
C ASN A 78 -2.86 11.90 -2.03
N HIS A 79 -2.88 12.03 -0.69
CA HIS A 79 -4.07 11.66 0.10
C HIS A 79 -5.25 12.59 -0.19
N LEU A 80 -5.02 13.89 -0.34
CA LEU A 80 -6.07 14.84 -0.74
C LEU A 80 -6.63 14.51 -2.13
N LEU A 81 -5.77 14.15 -3.10
CA LEU A 81 -6.21 13.71 -4.42
C LEU A 81 -7.03 12.42 -4.39
N ILE A 82 -6.65 11.44 -3.56
CA ILE A 82 -7.43 10.21 -3.36
C ILE A 82 -8.81 10.52 -2.80
N VAL A 83 -8.89 11.37 -1.77
CA VAL A 83 -10.17 11.78 -1.15
C VAL A 83 -11.02 12.57 -2.15
N GLY A 84 -10.43 13.53 -2.87
CA GLY A 84 -11.11 14.31 -3.90
C GLY A 84 -11.65 13.43 -5.03
N ARG A 85 -10.85 12.46 -5.50
CA ARG A 85 -11.28 11.46 -6.49
C ARG A 85 -12.45 10.64 -5.95
N ALA A 86 -12.38 10.15 -4.72
CA ALA A 86 -13.47 9.37 -4.11
C ALA A 86 -14.77 10.19 -3.98
N ALA A 87 -14.66 11.46 -3.59
CA ALA A 87 -15.80 12.37 -3.50
C ALA A 87 -16.41 12.66 -4.88
N TRP A 88 -15.58 12.94 -5.89
CA TRP A 88 -16.01 13.13 -7.27
C TRP A 88 -16.73 11.89 -7.80
N TRP A 89 -16.14 10.70 -7.63
CA TRP A 89 -16.77 9.44 -8.01
C TRP A 89 -18.12 9.26 -7.31
N ARG A 90 -18.21 9.58 -6.01
CA ARG A 90 -19.49 9.51 -5.28
C ARG A 90 -20.53 10.45 -5.89
N ILE A 91 -20.16 11.68 -6.26
CA ILE A 91 -21.06 12.68 -6.86
C ILE A 91 -21.55 12.23 -8.24
N VAL A 92 -20.64 11.87 -9.15
CA VAL A 92 -20.97 11.41 -10.52
C VAL A 92 -21.84 10.16 -10.54
N ARG A 93 -21.81 9.39 -9.45
CA ARG A 93 -22.55 8.14 -9.28
C ARG A 93 -23.86 8.30 -8.50
N MET A 94 -24.18 9.50 -7.99
CA MET A 94 -25.46 9.71 -7.34
C MET A 94 -26.59 9.48 -8.36
N GLY A 95 -27.49 8.55 -8.05
CA GLY A 95 -28.63 8.19 -8.91
C GLY A 95 -28.33 7.18 -10.02
N LYS A 96 -27.19 6.46 -9.98
CA LYS A 96 -26.92 5.33 -10.90
C LYS A 96 -27.06 4.00 -10.17
N ASP A 97 -27.93 3.13 -10.68
CA ASP A 97 -28.36 1.91 -9.99
C ASP A 97 -27.42 0.71 -10.16
N ARG A 98 -26.44 0.79 -11.08
CA ARG A 98 -25.43 -0.26 -11.32
C ARG A 98 -24.02 0.30 -11.50
N TYR A 99 -23.03 -0.58 -11.32
CA TYR A 99 -21.62 -0.22 -11.51
C TYR A 99 -21.32 0.24 -12.93
#